data_AF-A0A8B6H349-F1
#
_entry.id   AF-A0A8B6H349-F1
#
_cell.length_a   1.000
_cell.length_b   1.000
_cell.length_c   1.000
_cell.angle_alpha   90.00
_cell.angle_beta   90.00
_cell.angle_gamma   90.00
#
_symmetry.space_group_name_H-M   'P 1'
#
loop_
_entity.id
_entity.type
_entity.pdbx_description
1 polymer ?
#
loop_
_entity_poly.entity_id
_entity_poly.type
_entity_poly.pdbx_seq_one_letter_code
_entity_poly.pdbx_strand_id
1 'polypeptide(L)'
;MSVTGDSVTTDDGDLSSETMSSDVGNIVKALYGEDPPPIILVGHSMGGSIAVNTAFRHLIPSLIGLIVIDVVEGTALEVLTSMQSFLRGRPAVFKSLEHAIEWSVRAGQIRNVESAKVSMVGQLKRLDTAETATSQLDHEHEMEVVTSTSDTIAEEDEEEENGESETSKNSTDRLQSTDKLTSDTPESSTKPQQHTESLKKPESSTKYTWRIDLGKTEPFWKGWFQGLSEKFLSCDCPKMLLLAGVDRLDKELTIGQMQGKFQMQVLPQCGHAVHEDSPDKVADVLATFMVRYKVAEATHNFERAFPGC
;
A
#
# COMPACT_ATOMS: atom_id res chain seq x y z
N MET A 1 8.74 4.55 16.62
CA MET A 1 9.03 4.79 15.20
C MET A 1 8.87 3.43 14.51
N SER A 2 8.64 3.39 13.19
CA SER A 2 8.04 2.21 12.55
C SER A 2 8.70 1.87 11.23
N VAL A 3 8.98 0.58 11.05
CA VAL A 3 9.78 0.02 9.94
C VAL A 3 9.00 0.00 8.61
N THR A 4 7.78 -0.53 8.59
CA THR A 4 6.90 -0.61 7.42
C THR A 4 5.44 -0.57 7.87
N GLY A 5 4.54 -0.05 7.02
CA GLY A 5 3.12 0.10 7.39
C GLY A 5 2.97 0.84 8.71
N ASP A 6 2.21 0.30 9.65
CA ASP A 6 2.02 0.88 11.00
C ASP A 6 2.79 0.15 12.11
N SER A 7 3.64 -0.83 11.76
CA SER A 7 4.37 -1.67 12.72
C SER A 7 5.42 -0.90 13.50
N VAL A 8 5.36 -0.92 14.83
CA VAL A 8 6.33 -0.25 15.71
C VAL A 8 7.25 -1.28 16.35
N THR A 9 8.56 -1.06 16.30
CA THR A 9 9.56 -1.90 16.98
C THR A 9 10.39 -1.08 17.97
N THR A 10 11.12 -1.77 18.84
CA THR A 10 12.07 -1.13 19.76
C THR A 10 13.39 -0.73 19.06
N ASP A 11 13.70 -1.38 17.95
CA ASP A 11 14.86 -1.11 17.11
C ASP A 11 14.44 -1.16 15.64
N ASP A 12 14.26 0.01 15.03
CA ASP A 12 13.93 0.13 13.60
C ASP A 12 15.17 0.00 12.69
N GLY A 13 16.38 -0.11 13.28
CA GLY A 13 17.65 -0.12 12.57
C GLY A 13 18.12 -1.50 12.12
N ASP A 14 17.64 -2.56 12.77
CA ASP A 14 17.96 -3.93 12.42
C ASP A 14 16.94 -4.53 11.45
N LEU A 15 17.32 -4.58 10.19
CA LEU A 15 16.54 -5.21 9.12
C LEU A 15 17.24 -6.44 8.55
N SER A 16 18.01 -7.14 9.38
CA SER A 16 18.61 -8.42 9.01
C SER A 16 17.55 -9.47 8.68
N SER A 17 17.92 -10.42 7.81
CA SER A 17 17.06 -11.58 7.50
C SER A 17 16.64 -12.32 8.75
N GLU A 18 17.56 -12.45 9.71
CA GLU A 18 17.39 -13.14 10.98
C GLU A 18 16.34 -12.46 11.86
N THR A 19 16.44 -11.14 12.04
CA THR A 19 15.48 -10.38 12.86
C THR A 19 14.09 -10.41 12.21
N MET A 20 14.00 -10.03 10.94
CA MET A 20 12.71 -9.96 10.24
C MET A 20 12.00 -11.33 10.14
N SER A 21 12.73 -12.43 9.90
CA SER A 21 12.10 -13.76 9.90
C SER A 21 11.70 -14.22 11.31
N SER A 22 12.45 -13.84 12.35
CA SER A 22 12.04 -14.08 13.74
C SER A 22 10.76 -13.33 14.08
N ASP A 23 10.61 -12.09 13.59
CA ASP A 23 9.40 -11.29 13.77
C ASP A 23 8.17 -11.98 13.17
N VAL A 24 8.29 -12.56 11.97
CA VAL A 24 7.19 -13.34 11.36
C VAL A 24 6.78 -14.52 12.26
N GLY A 25 7.74 -15.29 12.77
CA GLY A 25 7.46 -16.38 13.70
C GLY A 25 6.82 -15.92 15.02
N ASN A 26 7.32 -14.81 15.57
CA ASN A 26 6.79 -14.20 16.79
C ASN A 26 5.34 -13.71 16.61
N ILE A 27 5.01 -13.13 15.45
CA ILE A 27 3.65 -12.70 15.12
C ILE A 27 2.72 -13.91 15.04
N VAL A 28 3.11 -14.98 14.35
CA VAL A 28 2.30 -16.22 14.28
C VAL A 28 2.05 -16.80 15.68
N LYS A 29 3.11 -16.86 16.51
CA LYS A 29 2.99 -17.32 17.89
C LYS A 29 2.10 -16.42 18.74
N ALA A 30 2.17 -15.11 18.56
CA ALA A 30 1.30 -14.16 19.28
C ALA A 30 -0.18 -14.29 18.87
N LEU A 31 -0.45 -14.56 17.59
CA LEU A 31 -1.81 -14.69 17.06
C LEU A 31 -2.47 -16.04 17.40
N TYR A 32 -1.71 -17.14 17.33
CA TYR A 32 -2.28 -18.50 17.40
C TYR A 32 -1.72 -19.37 18.53
N GLY A 33 -0.72 -18.90 19.28
CA GLY A 33 -0.11 -19.67 20.35
C GLY A 33 0.69 -20.86 19.85
N GLU A 34 0.50 -22.03 20.49
CA GLU A 34 1.26 -23.25 20.23
C GLU A 34 0.63 -24.15 19.14
N ASP A 35 -0.61 -23.89 18.73
CA ASP A 35 -1.33 -24.67 17.71
C ASP A 35 -1.81 -23.79 16.53
N PRO A 36 -0.86 -23.26 15.72
CA PRO A 36 -1.21 -22.44 14.57
C PRO A 36 -1.93 -23.24 13.48
N PRO A 37 -2.90 -22.64 12.77
CA PRO A 37 -3.56 -23.29 11.64
C PRO A 37 -2.55 -23.57 10.52
N PRO A 38 -2.90 -24.39 9.51
CA PRO A 38 -2.07 -24.56 8.33
C PRO A 38 -1.79 -23.21 7.65
N ILE A 39 -0.51 -22.87 7.48
CA ILE A 39 -0.06 -21.59 6.93
C ILE A 39 0.69 -21.80 5.62
N ILE A 40 0.38 -20.98 4.62
CA ILE A 40 1.20 -20.83 3.41
C ILE A 40 1.88 -19.46 3.50
N LEU A 41 3.21 -19.43 3.44
CA LEU A 41 3.95 -18.17 3.33
C LEU A 41 3.97 -17.70 1.88
N VAL A 42 3.61 -16.45 1.66
CA VAL A 42 3.70 -15.78 0.36
C VAL A 42 4.52 -14.51 0.54
N GLY A 43 5.63 -14.38 -0.20
CA GLY A 43 6.51 -13.21 -0.08
C GLY A 43 6.96 -12.68 -1.43
N HIS A 44 6.96 -11.36 -1.58
CA HIS A 44 7.44 -10.64 -2.77
C HIS A 44 8.79 -9.98 -2.52
N SER A 45 9.72 -10.07 -3.49
CA SER A 45 11.01 -9.36 -3.44
C SER A 45 11.75 -9.62 -2.10
N MET A 46 12.07 -8.58 -1.33
CA MET A 46 12.60 -8.69 0.05
C MET A 46 11.74 -9.60 0.94
N GLY A 47 10.41 -9.44 0.91
CA GLY A 47 9.48 -10.29 1.66
C GLY A 47 9.53 -11.76 1.22
N GLY A 48 9.88 -12.04 -0.04
CA GLY A 48 10.16 -13.39 -0.53
C GLY A 48 11.38 -14.00 0.15
N SER A 49 12.44 -13.22 0.32
CA SER A 49 13.60 -13.64 1.11
C SER A 49 13.24 -13.93 2.55
N ILE A 50 12.48 -13.05 3.19
CA ILE A 50 12.08 -13.25 4.59
C ILE A 50 11.18 -14.49 4.74
N ALA A 51 10.27 -14.73 3.81
CA ALA A 51 9.44 -15.94 3.77
C ALA A 51 10.30 -17.22 3.68
N VAL A 52 11.31 -17.24 2.80
CA VAL A 52 12.25 -18.37 2.68
C VAL A 52 13.05 -18.56 3.97
N ASN A 53 13.61 -17.49 4.55
CA ASN A 53 14.37 -17.62 5.80
C ASN A 53 13.49 -18.06 6.97
N THR A 54 12.23 -17.64 7.01
CA THR A 54 11.24 -18.07 8.02
C THR A 54 10.96 -19.57 7.90
N ALA A 55 10.76 -20.06 6.67
CA ALA A 55 10.54 -21.47 6.38
C ALA A 55 11.78 -22.33 6.67
N PHE A 56 12.95 -21.91 6.18
CA PHE A 56 14.22 -22.60 6.35
C PHE A 56 14.64 -22.72 7.82
N ARG A 57 14.32 -21.72 8.65
CA ARG A 57 14.57 -21.73 10.09
C ARG A 57 13.49 -22.44 10.90
N HIS A 58 12.47 -23.01 10.25
CA HIS A 58 11.35 -23.72 10.87
C HIS A 58 10.61 -22.89 11.94
N LEU A 59 10.41 -21.59 11.68
CA LEU A 59 9.79 -20.68 12.65
C LEU A 59 8.25 -20.78 12.70
N ILE A 60 7.66 -21.49 11.73
CA ILE A 60 6.22 -21.75 11.66
C ILE A 60 6.02 -23.28 11.61
N PRO A 61 5.63 -23.92 12.73
CA PRO A 61 5.47 -25.38 12.78
C PRO A 61 4.40 -25.93 11.84
N SER A 62 3.37 -25.13 11.54
CA SER A 62 2.23 -25.50 10.68
C SER A 62 2.40 -25.07 9.21
N LEU A 63 3.63 -24.80 8.77
CA LEU A 63 3.91 -24.38 7.40
C LEU A 63 3.60 -25.51 6.40
N ILE A 64 2.65 -25.28 5.50
CA ILE A 64 2.19 -26.24 4.49
C ILE A 64 2.53 -25.83 3.05
N GLY A 65 3.10 -24.63 2.85
CA GLY A 65 3.53 -24.18 1.52
C GLY A 65 4.36 -22.90 1.57
N LEU A 66 5.18 -22.71 0.55
CA LEU A 66 6.04 -21.53 0.40
C LEU A 66 5.97 -21.00 -1.03
N ILE A 67 5.62 -19.73 -1.16
CA ILE A 67 5.42 -19.06 -2.44
C ILE A 67 6.24 -17.78 -2.48
N VAL A 68 7.07 -17.67 -3.51
CA VAL A 68 8.02 -16.58 -3.69
C VAL A 68 7.69 -15.84 -4.98
N ILE A 69 7.51 -14.52 -4.90
CA ILE A 69 7.12 -13.66 -6.01
C ILE A 69 8.27 -12.73 -6.40
N ASP A 70 8.67 -12.81 -7.67
CA ASP A 70 9.61 -11.92 -8.36
C ASP A 70 10.97 -11.72 -7.65
N VAL A 71 11.56 -12.79 -7.11
CA VAL A 71 12.93 -12.77 -6.58
C VAL A 71 13.69 -14.04 -6.95
N VAL A 72 14.91 -13.84 -7.46
CA VAL A 72 15.90 -14.88 -7.71
C VAL A 72 17.27 -14.33 -7.31
N GLU A 73 18.05 -15.11 -6.56
CA GLU A 73 19.32 -14.68 -5.95
C GLU A 73 20.27 -14.01 -6.96
N GLY A 74 20.59 -14.69 -8.07
CA GLY A 74 21.55 -14.18 -9.06
C GLY A 74 21.18 -12.79 -9.57
N THR A 75 19.93 -12.65 -10.06
CA THR A 75 19.45 -11.35 -10.57
C THR A 75 19.29 -10.30 -9.47
N ALA A 76 18.89 -10.69 -8.26
CA ALA A 76 18.73 -9.76 -7.15
C ALA A 76 20.07 -9.11 -6.80
N LEU A 77 21.14 -9.91 -6.66
CA LEU A 77 22.48 -9.45 -6.33
C LEU A 77 23.08 -8.52 -7.40
N GLU A 78 22.82 -8.77 -8.68
CA GLU A 78 23.23 -7.90 -9.78
C GLU A 78 22.56 -6.53 -9.69
N VAL A 79 21.25 -6.50 -9.42
CA VAL A 79 20.43 -5.28 -9.36
C VAL A 79 20.77 -4.42 -8.14
N LEU A 80 21.28 -5.00 -7.04
CA LEU A 80 21.62 -4.26 -5.81
C LEU A 80 22.52 -3.04 -6.08
N THR A 81 23.48 -3.17 -7.00
CA THR A 81 24.41 -2.10 -7.37
C THR A 81 23.72 -0.87 -7.98
N SER A 82 22.59 -1.08 -8.64
CA SER A 82 21.81 -0.02 -9.29
C SER A 82 20.68 0.52 -8.41
N MET A 83 20.28 -0.23 -7.37
CA MET A 83 19.13 0.09 -6.53
C MET A 83 19.31 1.45 -5.82
N GLN A 84 20.51 1.78 -5.34
CA GLN A 84 20.77 3.10 -4.74
C GLN A 84 20.53 4.26 -5.70
N SER A 85 20.88 4.09 -6.98
CA SER A 85 20.64 5.11 -7.99
C SER A 85 19.14 5.21 -8.32
N PHE A 86 18.43 4.08 -8.36
CA PHE A 86 16.98 4.07 -8.52
C PHE A 86 16.26 4.78 -7.37
N LEU A 87 16.63 4.49 -6.11
CA LEU A 87 16.04 5.10 -4.92
C LEU A 87 16.26 6.61 -4.87
N ARG A 88 17.48 7.08 -5.21
CA ARG A 88 17.79 8.52 -5.27
C ARG A 88 17.04 9.26 -6.38
N GLY A 89 16.58 8.55 -7.41
CA GLY A 89 15.76 9.12 -8.49
C GLY A 89 14.31 9.40 -8.09
N ARG A 90 13.84 8.89 -6.94
CA ARG A 90 12.47 9.10 -6.47
C ARG A 90 12.28 10.52 -5.91
N PRO A 91 11.09 11.13 -6.04
CA PRO A 91 10.76 12.36 -5.35
C PRO A 91 10.94 12.18 -3.84
N ALA A 92 11.67 13.10 -3.19
CA ALA A 92 11.84 13.05 -1.74
C ALA A 92 10.56 13.47 -0.98
N VAL A 93 9.73 14.30 -1.60
CA VAL A 93 8.52 14.88 -1.00
C VAL A 93 7.39 14.92 -2.04
N PHE A 94 6.18 14.61 -1.58
CA PHE A 94 4.94 14.72 -2.34
C PHE A 94 4.05 15.83 -1.75
N LYS A 95 3.33 16.53 -2.62
CA LYS A 95 2.46 17.66 -2.24
C LYS A 95 1.13 17.22 -1.61
N SER A 96 0.68 16.01 -1.93
CA SER A 96 -0.51 15.35 -1.40
C SER A 96 -0.40 13.83 -1.63
N LEU A 97 -1.34 13.04 -1.10
CA LEU A 97 -1.41 11.61 -1.38
C LEU A 97 -1.74 11.32 -2.84
N GLU A 98 -2.66 12.10 -3.43
CA GLU A 98 -3.06 11.98 -4.83
C GLU A 98 -1.87 12.20 -5.76
N HIS A 99 -1.01 13.19 -5.45
CA HIS A 99 0.21 13.43 -6.22
C HIS A 99 1.19 12.24 -6.13
N ALA A 100 1.23 11.55 -4.99
CA ALA A 100 2.08 10.37 -4.84
C ALA A 100 1.52 9.14 -5.58
N ILE A 101 0.20 8.93 -5.53
CA ILE A 101 -0.51 7.90 -6.29
C ILE A 101 -0.34 8.13 -7.80
N GLU A 102 -0.51 9.37 -8.25
CA GLU A 102 -0.31 9.71 -9.66
C GLU A 102 1.14 9.45 -10.09
N TRP A 103 2.11 9.83 -9.26
CA TRP A 103 3.51 9.57 -9.55
C TRP A 103 3.81 8.07 -9.64
N SER A 104 3.30 7.23 -8.73
CA SER A 104 3.60 5.79 -8.73
C SER A 104 3.10 5.08 -9.98
N VAL A 105 1.93 5.50 -10.49
CA VAL A 105 1.37 4.99 -11.75
C VAL A 105 2.16 5.50 -12.95
N ARG A 106 2.43 6.81 -13.03
CA ARG A 106 3.16 7.40 -14.17
C ARG A 106 4.61 6.94 -14.26
N ALA A 107 5.27 6.73 -13.12
CA ALA A 107 6.63 6.19 -13.04
C ALA A 107 6.68 4.68 -13.34
N GLY A 108 5.54 4.01 -13.45
CA GLY A 108 5.44 2.58 -13.71
C GLY A 108 5.83 1.70 -12.51
N GLN A 109 5.82 2.25 -11.30
CA GLN A 109 6.06 1.48 -10.07
C GLN A 109 4.90 0.51 -9.81
N ILE A 110 3.67 0.99 -9.96
CA ILE A 110 2.44 0.21 -9.85
C ILE A 110 1.59 0.57 -11.07
N ARG A 111 1.24 -0.40 -11.91
CA ARG A 111 0.48 -0.18 -13.14
C ARG A 111 -1.02 -0.13 -12.89
N ASN A 112 -1.48 -0.84 -11.86
CA ASN A 112 -2.89 -0.87 -11.47
C ASN A 112 -3.24 0.35 -10.60
N VAL A 113 -4.08 1.23 -11.13
CA VAL A 113 -4.53 2.45 -10.44
C VAL A 113 -5.32 2.13 -9.17
N GLU A 114 -6.13 1.06 -9.17
CA GLU A 114 -6.91 0.66 -8.00
C GLU A 114 -5.99 0.22 -6.86
N SER A 115 -5.01 -0.64 -7.16
CA SER A 115 -3.99 -1.05 -6.18
C SER A 115 -3.20 0.15 -5.68
N ALA A 116 -2.75 1.03 -6.58
CA ALA A 116 -1.95 2.21 -6.22
C ALA A 116 -2.68 3.16 -5.25
N LYS A 117 -4.01 3.32 -5.39
CA LYS A 117 -4.81 4.16 -4.48
C LYS A 117 -4.83 3.64 -3.05
N VAL A 118 -4.74 2.32 -2.86
CA VAL A 118 -4.76 1.67 -1.54
C VAL A 118 -3.33 1.51 -0.99
N SER A 119 -2.41 0.99 -1.80
CA SER A 119 -1.08 0.58 -1.33
C SER A 119 -0.10 1.73 -1.12
N MET A 120 -0.25 2.85 -1.84
CA MET A 120 0.66 3.99 -1.71
C MET A 120 0.57 4.65 -0.34
N VAL A 121 -0.57 4.57 0.33
CA VAL A 121 -0.79 5.16 1.66
C VAL A 121 0.19 4.54 2.67
N GLY A 122 0.33 3.21 2.69
CA GLY A 122 1.26 2.51 3.58
C GLY A 122 2.75 2.76 3.28
N GLN A 123 3.07 3.33 2.12
CA GLN A 123 4.45 3.66 1.72
C GLN A 123 4.88 5.07 2.13
N LEU A 124 3.97 5.88 2.66
CA LEU A 124 4.18 7.29 2.94
C LEU A 124 3.92 7.62 4.41
N LYS A 125 4.50 8.74 4.83
CA LYS A 125 4.23 9.40 6.10
C LYS A 125 4.18 10.91 5.91
N ARG A 126 3.49 11.58 6.81
CA ARG A 126 3.45 13.03 6.88
C ARG A 126 4.83 13.60 7.20
N LEU A 127 5.16 14.71 6.56
CA LEU A 127 6.45 15.37 6.76
C LEU A 127 6.49 16.14 8.09
N ASP A 128 5.36 16.63 8.56
CA ASP A 128 5.22 17.45 9.77
C ASP A 128 5.04 16.63 11.05
N THR A 129 4.15 15.63 11.02
CA THR A 129 3.85 14.80 12.21
C THR A 129 4.62 13.49 12.25
N ALA A 130 5.25 13.08 11.13
CA ALA A 130 5.80 11.74 10.93
C ALA A 130 4.79 10.59 11.07
N GLU A 131 3.50 10.92 11.23
CA GLU A 131 2.41 9.95 11.25
C GLU A 131 2.24 9.32 9.89
N THR A 132 1.74 8.10 9.94
CA THR A 132 1.51 7.25 8.79
C THR A 132 0.31 7.80 8.03
N ALA A 133 0.33 7.69 6.70
CA ALA A 133 -0.84 8.14 5.95
C ALA A 133 -2.06 7.22 6.20
N THR A 134 -1.86 5.98 6.65
CA THR A 134 -2.93 5.04 7.00
C THR A 134 -3.65 5.47 8.27
N SER A 135 -2.92 5.81 9.33
CA SER A 135 -3.53 6.29 10.59
C SER A 135 -4.35 7.58 10.41
N GLN A 136 -3.99 8.43 9.43
CA GLN A 136 -4.80 9.61 9.10
C GLN A 136 -6.16 9.22 8.51
N LEU A 137 -6.19 8.33 7.53
CA LEU A 137 -7.43 7.90 6.89
C LEU A 137 -8.37 7.23 7.90
N ASP A 138 -7.82 6.47 8.85
CA ASP A 138 -8.61 5.88 9.94
C ASP A 138 -9.25 6.97 10.81
N HIS A 139 -8.50 8.02 11.20
CA HIS A 139 -9.05 9.15 11.96
C HIS A 139 -10.07 9.99 11.20
N GLU A 140 -9.88 10.20 9.90
CA GLU A 140 -10.84 10.91 9.04
C GLU A 140 -12.13 10.09 8.89
N HIS A 141 -12.02 8.77 8.73
CA HIS A 141 -13.17 7.87 8.65
C HIS A 141 -13.93 7.81 9.99
N GLU A 142 -13.23 7.75 11.12
CA GLU A 142 -13.84 7.83 12.45
C GLU A 142 -14.61 9.15 12.64
N MET A 143 -14.07 10.29 12.18
CA MET A 143 -14.75 11.58 12.25
C MET A 143 -15.98 11.68 11.31
N GLU A 144 -15.93 11.07 10.13
CA GLU A 144 -17.08 10.99 9.21
C GLU A 144 -18.20 10.06 9.73
N VAL A 145 -17.84 8.97 10.43
CA VAL A 145 -18.82 8.07 11.07
C VAL A 145 -19.48 8.74 12.28
N VAL A 146 -18.73 9.53 13.07
CA VAL A 146 -19.28 10.27 14.22
C VAL A 146 -20.20 11.42 13.79
N THR A 147 -19.89 12.08 12.67
CA THR A 147 -20.74 13.16 12.12
C THR A 147 -22.01 12.63 11.47
N SER A 148 -21.98 11.45 10.83
CA SER A 148 -23.17 10.81 10.25
C SER A 148 -24.10 10.13 11.27
N THR A 149 -23.63 9.81 12.48
CA THR A 149 -24.44 9.22 13.56
C THR A 149 -25.12 10.25 14.47
N SER A 150 -24.82 11.55 14.32
CA SER A 150 -25.41 12.62 15.14
C SER A 150 -26.72 13.20 14.58
N ASP A 151 -27.24 12.68 13.46
CA ASP A 151 -28.46 13.19 12.79
C ASP A 151 -29.76 12.46 13.18
N THR A 152 -29.81 11.79 14.34
CA THR A 152 -31.06 11.20 14.85
C THR A 152 -31.41 11.65 16.27
N ILE A 153 -32.56 12.32 16.34
CA ILE A 153 -33.40 12.69 17.50
C ILE A 153 -32.99 13.99 18.22
N ALA A 154 -33.48 15.12 17.70
CA ALA A 154 -33.84 16.26 18.54
C ALA A 154 -35.27 16.01 19.04
N GLU A 155 -35.41 15.74 20.34
CA GLU A 155 -36.71 15.70 20.99
C GLU A 155 -37.26 17.13 21.11
N GLU A 156 -38.54 17.25 20.79
CA GLU A 156 -39.36 18.46 20.85
C GLU A 156 -39.68 18.75 22.32
N ASP A 157 -39.31 19.94 22.82
CA ASP A 157 -39.88 20.48 24.07
C ASP A 157 -40.91 21.55 23.70
N GLU A 158 -42.16 21.25 24.06
CA GLU A 158 -43.35 22.09 23.92
C GLU A 158 -43.26 23.33 24.84
N GLU A 159 -43.47 24.53 24.30
CA GLU A 159 -43.87 25.71 25.09
C GLU A 159 -45.23 26.24 24.60
N GLU A 160 -46.13 26.40 25.56
CA GLU A 160 -47.54 26.74 25.42
C GLU A 160 -47.82 28.16 24.86
N GLU A 161 -48.99 28.26 24.22
CA GLU A 161 -49.56 29.42 23.52
C GLU A 161 -49.71 30.70 24.37
N ASN A 162 -49.50 31.85 23.71
CA ASN A 162 -50.46 32.96 23.85
C ASN A 162 -50.34 34.00 22.72
N GLY A 163 -51.49 34.41 22.16
CA GLY A 163 -51.68 35.78 21.67
C GLY A 163 -51.79 36.00 20.15
N GLU A 164 -53.03 36.16 19.69
CA GLU A 164 -53.55 36.54 18.38
C GLU A 164 -52.85 37.75 17.68
N SER A 165 -52.75 37.71 16.34
CA SER A 165 -53.62 38.49 15.43
C SER A 165 -52.98 38.81 14.05
N GLU A 166 -53.64 38.29 13.01
CA GLU A 166 -53.96 38.89 11.71
C GLU A 166 -52.90 39.48 10.74
N THR A 167 -52.94 38.87 9.53
CA THR A 167 -53.09 39.48 8.19
C THR A 167 -51.90 39.77 7.26
N SER A 168 -51.97 39.04 6.13
CA SER A 168 -51.93 39.51 4.73
C SER A 168 -50.61 39.87 4.04
N LYS A 169 -50.29 38.96 3.10
CA LYS A 169 -50.19 39.17 1.63
C LYS A 169 -49.00 39.93 1.05
N ASN A 170 -48.45 39.25 0.03
CA ASN A 170 -48.01 39.78 -1.26
C ASN A 170 -46.75 40.65 -1.25
N SER A 171 -45.94 40.72 -2.29
CA SER A 171 -45.73 39.95 -3.52
C SER A 171 -44.65 40.74 -4.26
N THR A 172 -43.85 40.04 -5.07
CA THR A 172 -43.44 40.46 -6.42
C THR A 172 -42.66 41.76 -6.67
N ASP A 173 -41.69 41.54 -7.56
CA ASP A 173 -41.25 42.37 -8.67
C ASP A 173 -40.19 43.44 -8.41
N ARG A 174 -39.11 43.63 -9.19
CA ARG A 174 -38.60 43.25 -10.53
C ARG A 174 -38.23 44.56 -11.24
N LEU A 175 -37.20 44.47 -12.08
CA LEU A 175 -36.73 45.43 -13.12
C LEU A 175 -35.84 46.58 -12.60
N GLN A 176 -34.57 46.63 -13.05
CA GLN A 176 -34.09 47.18 -14.34
C GLN A 176 -34.37 48.69 -14.40
N SER A 177 -33.45 49.58 -14.78
CA SER A 177 -32.60 49.55 -15.98
C SER A 177 -31.74 50.83 -16.05
N THR A 178 -30.55 50.72 -16.66
CA THR A 178 -29.90 51.65 -17.63
C THR A 178 -29.79 53.15 -17.28
N ASP A 179 -28.69 53.87 -17.49
CA ASP A 179 -28.14 54.17 -18.81
C ASP A 179 -26.85 55.04 -18.74
N LYS A 180 -26.01 54.92 -19.77
CA LYS A 180 -25.15 55.93 -20.46
C LYS A 180 -23.84 56.52 -19.87
N LEU A 181 -22.75 56.13 -20.57
CA LEU A 181 -21.65 56.90 -21.22
C LEU A 181 -21.34 58.34 -20.76
N THR A 182 -20.06 58.64 -20.46
CA THR A 182 -19.05 59.27 -21.36
C THR A 182 -17.67 59.43 -20.67
N SER A 183 -16.66 59.74 -21.47
CA SER A 183 -15.19 59.75 -21.31
C SER A 183 -14.56 60.72 -20.30
N ASP A 184 -13.39 60.37 -19.75
CA ASP A 184 -12.09 61.07 -19.92
C ASP A 184 -11.04 60.64 -18.87
N THR A 185 -9.81 60.39 -19.33
CA THR A 185 -8.56 60.07 -18.57
C THR A 185 -7.85 61.34 -18.04
N PRO A 186 -6.71 61.25 -17.29
CA PRO A 186 -6.48 60.57 -16.00
C PRO A 186 -5.78 61.51 -15.00
N GLU A 187 -6.16 61.56 -13.72
CA GLU A 187 -5.33 62.24 -12.70
C GLU A 187 -5.18 61.45 -11.41
N SER A 188 -3.92 61.40 -10.99
CA SER A 188 -3.39 60.83 -9.75
C SER A 188 -3.90 61.59 -8.54
N SER A 189 -4.53 60.89 -7.58
CA SER A 189 -4.48 61.30 -6.18
C SER A 189 -4.76 60.12 -5.24
N THR A 190 -3.77 59.88 -4.39
CA THR A 190 -3.74 59.09 -3.16
C THR A 190 -4.99 59.22 -2.29
N LYS A 191 -5.52 58.07 -1.82
CA LYS A 191 -6.20 57.89 -0.51
C LYS A 191 -6.33 56.39 -0.13
N PRO A 192 -6.48 56.06 1.16
CA PRO A 192 -5.93 54.86 1.80
C PRO A 192 -6.80 53.62 1.62
N GLN A 193 -6.18 52.48 1.31
CA GLN A 193 -6.84 51.18 1.34
C GLN A 193 -7.07 50.75 2.79
N GLN A 194 -8.35 50.58 3.13
CA GLN A 194 -8.78 49.88 4.34
C GLN A 194 -8.31 48.43 4.27
N HIS A 195 -7.62 48.02 5.33
CA HIS A 195 -7.35 46.63 5.68
C HIS A 195 -8.68 45.87 5.78
N THR A 196 -9.01 45.06 4.79
CA THR A 196 -9.83 43.87 5.01
C THR A 196 -8.87 42.69 5.03
N GLU A 197 -8.43 42.34 6.24
CA GLU A 197 -7.81 41.05 6.50
C GLU A 197 -8.80 39.95 6.12
N SER A 198 -8.67 39.43 4.91
CA SER A 198 -9.14 38.08 4.66
C SER A 198 -8.25 37.18 5.50
N LEU A 199 -8.81 36.66 6.60
CA LEU A 199 -8.27 35.55 7.35
C LEU A 199 -8.08 34.39 6.37
N LYS A 200 -6.91 34.33 5.73
CA LYS A 200 -6.44 33.12 5.08
C LYS A 200 -6.33 32.08 6.19
N LYS A 201 -7.23 31.09 6.19
CA LYS A 201 -6.94 29.81 6.84
C LYS A 201 -5.52 29.44 6.43
N PRO A 202 -4.63 29.07 7.35
CA PRO A 202 -3.32 28.59 6.95
C PRO A 202 -3.57 27.32 6.15
N GLU A 203 -3.41 27.39 4.83
CA GLU A 203 -3.25 26.20 3.99
C GLU A 203 -1.90 25.58 4.38
N SER A 204 -1.86 24.88 5.51
CA SER A 204 -0.83 23.87 5.72
C SER A 204 -1.12 22.77 4.69
N SER A 205 -0.61 22.93 3.47
CA SER A 205 -0.61 21.83 2.51
C SER A 205 0.19 20.68 3.14
N THR A 206 -0.52 19.68 3.64
CA THR A 206 0.07 18.48 4.22
C THR A 206 0.97 17.83 3.17
N LYS A 207 2.27 17.75 3.47
CA LYS A 207 3.26 17.12 2.59
C LYS A 207 3.60 15.73 3.08
N TYR A 208 3.96 14.86 2.16
CA TYR A 208 4.27 13.47 2.44
C TYR A 208 5.70 13.15 2.01
N THR A 209 6.32 12.21 2.70
CA THR A 209 7.62 11.62 2.33
C THR A 209 7.56 10.11 2.47
N TRP A 210 8.57 9.42 1.97
CA TRP A 210 8.66 7.96 2.09
C TRP A 210 8.67 7.55 3.56
N ARG A 211 7.91 6.48 3.87
CA ARG A 211 7.84 5.92 5.22
C ARG A 211 9.23 5.53 5.70
N ILE A 212 9.94 4.75 4.89
CA ILE A 212 11.29 4.26 5.13
C ILE A 212 12.25 4.81 4.08
N ASP A 213 13.44 5.21 4.54
CA ASP A 213 14.57 5.44 3.64
C ASP A 213 15.22 4.09 3.34
N LEU A 214 14.72 3.43 2.30
CA LEU A 214 15.20 2.10 1.92
C LEU A 214 16.70 2.10 1.62
N GLY A 215 17.28 3.23 1.19
CA GLY A 215 18.72 3.34 0.93
C GLY A 215 19.57 3.09 2.17
N LYS A 216 19.06 3.39 3.38
CA LYS A 216 19.77 3.10 4.64
C LYS A 216 19.84 1.61 4.98
N THR A 217 19.02 0.79 4.33
CA THR A 217 18.94 -0.65 4.56
C THR A 217 19.93 -1.45 3.71
N GLU A 218 20.72 -0.77 2.85
CA GLU A 218 21.75 -1.38 2.01
C GLU A 218 22.68 -2.38 2.71
N PRO A 219 23.14 -2.14 3.95
CA PRO A 219 23.98 -3.12 4.66
C PRO A 219 23.35 -4.51 4.77
N PHE A 220 22.02 -4.62 4.76
CA PHE A 220 21.29 -5.88 4.89
C PHE A 220 20.95 -6.55 3.56
N TRP A 221 20.95 -5.82 2.44
CA TRP A 221 20.47 -6.31 1.15
C TRP A 221 21.17 -7.59 0.69
N LYS A 222 22.49 -7.65 0.86
CA LYS A 222 23.24 -8.86 0.53
C LYS A 222 22.80 -10.06 1.38
N GLY A 223 22.57 -9.84 2.67
CA GLY A 223 22.10 -10.87 3.61
C GLY A 223 20.69 -11.37 3.31
N TRP A 224 19.85 -10.56 2.65
CA TRP A 224 18.54 -11.00 2.18
C TRP A 224 18.65 -12.02 1.05
N PHE A 225 19.52 -11.79 0.06
CA PHE A 225 19.50 -12.60 -1.16
C PHE A 225 20.58 -13.68 -1.22
N GLN A 226 21.67 -13.55 -0.46
CA GLN A 226 22.77 -14.52 -0.49
C GLN A 226 22.33 -15.90 0.03
N GLY A 227 22.56 -16.94 -0.78
CA GLY A 227 22.16 -18.33 -0.52
C GLY A 227 20.65 -18.55 -0.55
N LEU A 228 19.86 -17.60 -1.07
CA LEU A 228 18.41 -17.67 -1.07
C LEU A 228 17.90 -18.84 -1.91
N SER A 229 18.52 -19.11 -3.07
CA SER A 229 18.08 -20.18 -3.97
C SER A 229 18.26 -21.56 -3.34
N GLU A 230 19.39 -21.80 -2.66
CA GLU A 230 19.64 -23.04 -1.93
C GLU A 230 18.71 -23.21 -0.71
N LYS A 231 18.48 -22.15 0.06
CA LYS A 231 17.54 -22.14 1.19
C LYS A 231 16.11 -22.43 0.73
N PHE A 232 15.67 -21.82 -0.38
CA PHE A 232 14.36 -22.09 -0.96
C PHE A 232 14.23 -23.57 -1.37
N LEU A 233 15.21 -24.11 -2.09
CA LEU A 233 15.18 -25.50 -2.56
C LEU A 233 15.23 -26.53 -1.43
N SER A 234 15.83 -26.19 -0.27
CA SER A 234 15.92 -27.08 0.90
C SER A 234 14.71 -27.04 1.83
N CYS A 235 13.75 -26.13 1.63
CA CYS A 235 12.54 -26.11 2.45
C CYS A 235 11.63 -27.32 2.17
N ASP A 236 11.25 -28.06 3.22
CA ASP A 236 10.45 -29.29 3.16
C ASP A 236 8.94 -29.04 3.06
N CYS A 237 8.52 -28.24 2.08
CA CYS A 237 7.11 -28.02 1.76
C CYS A 237 6.89 -27.89 0.24
N PRO A 238 5.65 -28.00 -0.24
CA PRO A 238 5.27 -27.55 -1.58
C PRO A 238 5.72 -26.11 -1.82
N LYS A 239 6.37 -25.88 -2.96
CA LYS A 239 6.99 -24.61 -3.29
C LYS A 239 6.49 -24.08 -4.64
N MET A 240 6.31 -22.77 -4.71
CA MET A 240 6.02 -22.06 -5.95
C MET A 240 6.90 -20.83 -6.12
N LEU A 241 7.39 -20.62 -7.36
CA LEU A 241 8.06 -19.41 -7.79
C LEU A 241 7.22 -18.73 -8.87
N LEU A 242 6.81 -17.48 -8.61
CA LEU A 242 6.03 -16.66 -9.53
C LEU A 242 6.91 -15.52 -10.07
N LEU A 243 7.13 -15.46 -11.37
CA LEU A 243 8.03 -14.48 -12.01
C LEU A 243 7.28 -13.56 -12.98
N ALA A 244 7.71 -12.30 -13.08
CA ALA A 244 7.25 -11.40 -14.13
C ALA A 244 7.85 -11.75 -15.52
N GLY A 245 8.96 -12.49 -15.56
CA GLY A 245 9.65 -12.93 -16.78
C GLY A 245 10.57 -14.14 -16.56
N VAL A 246 10.81 -14.91 -17.62
CA VAL A 246 11.60 -16.16 -17.60
C VAL A 246 13.10 -15.94 -17.48
N ASP A 247 13.60 -14.76 -17.85
CA ASP A 247 15.04 -14.46 -17.96
C ASP A 247 15.75 -14.31 -16.60
N ARG A 248 15.10 -14.74 -15.51
CA ARG A 248 15.52 -14.44 -14.15
C ARG A 248 16.02 -15.65 -13.36
N LEU A 249 15.92 -16.88 -13.88
CA LEU A 249 16.39 -18.05 -13.13
C LEU A 249 17.93 -18.11 -13.09
N ASP A 250 18.46 -18.27 -11.88
CA ASP A 250 19.87 -18.63 -11.70
C ASP A 250 20.10 -20.13 -11.93
N LYS A 251 21.37 -20.55 -11.85
CA LYS A 251 21.77 -21.93 -12.07
C LYS A 251 21.08 -22.91 -11.11
N GLU A 252 21.01 -22.58 -9.82
CA GLU A 252 20.46 -23.48 -8.80
C GLU A 252 18.95 -23.67 -8.99
N LEU A 253 18.20 -22.59 -9.20
CA LEU A 253 16.77 -22.66 -9.48
C LEU A 253 16.48 -23.31 -10.83
N THR A 254 17.33 -23.11 -11.84
CA THR A 254 17.21 -23.82 -13.13
C THR A 254 17.31 -25.33 -12.93
N ILE A 255 18.32 -25.80 -12.19
CA ILE A 255 18.49 -27.22 -11.87
C ILE A 255 17.30 -27.73 -11.05
N GLY A 256 16.90 -26.98 -10.01
CA GLY A 256 15.76 -27.34 -9.17
C GLY A 256 14.45 -27.44 -9.93
N GLN A 257 14.22 -26.53 -10.88
CA GLN A 257 13.05 -26.54 -11.75
C GLN A 257 13.05 -27.74 -12.69
N MET A 258 14.19 -28.03 -13.32
CA MET A 258 14.34 -29.22 -14.19
C MET A 258 14.16 -30.54 -13.41
N GLN A 259 14.47 -30.54 -12.12
CA GLN A 259 14.23 -31.66 -11.20
C GLN A 259 12.79 -31.72 -10.65
N GLY A 260 11.93 -30.75 -10.97
CA GLY A 260 10.56 -30.69 -10.47
C GLY A 260 10.45 -30.38 -8.97
N LYS A 261 11.45 -29.71 -8.37
CA LYS A 261 11.47 -29.41 -6.93
C LYS A 261 10.49 -28.32 -6.49
N PHE A 262 9.99 -27.52 -7.43
CA PHE A 262 9.00 -26.48 -7.18
C PHE A 262 8.15 -26.26 -8.44
N GLN A 263 6.99 -25.61 -8.27
CA GLN A 263 6.17 -25.15 -9.37
C GLN A 263 6.62 -23.76 -9.80
N MET A 264 6.84 -23.54 -11.09
CA MET A 264 7.14 -22.22 -11.62
C MET A 264 5.98 -21.71 -12.46
N GLN A 265 5.60 -20.46 -12.25
CA GLN A 265 4.65 -19.75 -13.09
C GLN A 265 5.22 -18.40 -13.51
N VAL A 266 4.93 -18.02 -14.75
CA VAL A 266 5.33 -16.72 -15.31
C VAL A 266 4.08 -15.93 -15.65
N LEU A 267 4.01 -14.69 -15.15
CA LEU A 267 2.97 -13.73 -15.47
C LEU A 267 3.60 -12.58 -16.27
N PRO A 268 3.62 -12.67 -17.61
CA PRO A 268 4.21 -11.62 -18.42
C PRO A 268 3.41 -10.32 -18.29
N GLN A 269 4.00 -9.20 -18.72
CA GLN A 269 3.38 -7.87 -18.77
C GLN A 269 3.16 -7.19 -17.42
N CYS A 270 3.65 -7.75 -16.32
CA CYS A 270 3.72 -7.08 -15.02
C CYS A 270 5.03 -6.30 -14.88
N GLY A 271 4.99 -5.23 -14.09
CA GLY A 271 6.16 -4.52 -13.60
C GLY A 271 6.81 -5.27 -12.43
N HIS A 272 7.30 -4.52 -11.44
CA HIS A 272 7.99 -5.12 -10.29
C HIS A 272 7.03 -5.80 -9.30
N ALA A 273 5.86 -5.21 -9.06
CA ALA A 273 4.86 -5.71 -8.12
C ALA A 273 3.76 -6.48 -8.85
N VAL A 274 4.04 -7.74 -9.23
CA VAL A 274 3.12 -8.59 -10.01
C VAL A 274 1.75 -8.73 -9.35
N HIS A 275 1.71 -8.84 -8.02
CA HIS A 275 0.49 -8.95 -7.24
C HIS A 275 -0.32 -7.65 -7.16
N GLU A 276 0.29 -6.49 -7.37
CA GLU A 276 -0.43 -5.23 -7.49
C GLU A 276 -0.92 -4.99 -8.93
N ASP A 277 -0.09 -5.35 -9.91
CA ASP A 277 -0.37 -5.11 -11.33
C ASP A 277 -1.41 -6.07 -11.91
N SER A 278 -1.48 -7.31 -11.42
CA SER A 278 -2.42 -8.34 -11.89
C SER A 278 -2.90 -9.23 -10.74
N PRO A 279 -3.62 -8.66 -9.74
CA PRO A 279 -4.05 -9.38 -8.54
C PRO A 279 -4.88 -10.63 -8.88
N ASP A 280 -5.81 -10.55 -9.84
CA ASP A 280 -6.65 -11.68 -10.23
C ASP A 280 -5.84 -12.87 -10.75
N LYS A 281 -4.87 -12.60 -11.64
CA LYS A 281 -4.00 -13.66 -12.18
C LYS A 281 -3.13 -14.27 -11.08
N VAL A 282 -2.64 -13.46 -10.14
CA VAL A 282 -1.90 -13.99 -8.99
C VAL A 282 -2.83 -14.88 -8.16
N ALA A 283 -4.05 -14.42 -7.84
CA ALA A 283 -5.02 -15.20 -7.10
C ALA A 283 -5.36 -16.54 -7.78
N ASP A 284 -5.57 -16.55 -9.10
CA ASP A 284 -5.84 -17.76 -9.88
C ASP A 284 -4.70 -18.78 -9.80
N VAL A 285 -3.46 -18.30 -9.87
CA VAL A 285 -2.25 -19.12 -9.75
C VAL A 285 -2.12 -19.72 -8.34
N LEU A 286 -2.31 -18.90 -7.31
CA LEU A 286 -2.26 -19.34 -5.92
C LEU A 286 -3.39 -20.34 -5.61
N ALA A 287 -4.61 -20.07 -6.07
CA ALA A 287 -5.75 -20.98 -5.91
C ALA A 287 -5.49 -22.33 -6.61
N THR A 288 -4.92 -22.29 -7.82
CA THR A 288 -4.53 -23.51 -8.55
C THR A 288 -3.49 -24.31 -7.77
N PHE A 289 -2.49 -23.65 -7.18
CA PHE A 289 -1.52 -24.30 -6.29
C PHE A 289 -2.20 -24.94 -5.07
N MET A 290 -3.06 -24.20 -4.39
CA MET A 290 -3.75 -24.68 -3.19
C MET A 290 -4.63 -25.91 -3.48
N VAL A 291 -5.38 -25.88 -4.59
CA VAL A 291 -6.20 -27.02 -5.03
C VAL A 291 -5.33 -28.21 -5.47
N ARG A 292 -4.22 -27.96 -6.18
CA ARG A 292 -3.29 -29.02 -6.62
C ARG A 292 -2.69 -29.78 -5.44
N TYR A 293 -2.29 -29.06 -4.40
CA TYR A 293 -1.71 -29.65 -3.19
C TYR A 293 -2.75 -30.04 -2.13
N LYS A 294 -4.05 -29.92 -2.45
CA LYS A 294 -5.17 -30.31 -1.58
C LYS A 294 -5.17 -29.60 -0.22
N VAL A 295 -4.74 -28.34 -0.21
CA VAL A 295 -4.73 -27.49 0.98
C VAL A 295 -5.90 -26.50 1.02
N ALA A 296 -6.68 -26.42 -0.05
CA ALA A 296 -7.95 -25.72 -0.11
C ALA A 296 -8.94 -26.44 -1.03
N GLU A 297 -10.23 -26.19 -0.83
CA GLU A 297 -11.31 -26.67 -1.70
C GLU A 297 -11.65 -25.63 -2.75
N ALA A 298 -11.87 -26.11 -3.98
CA ALA A 298 -12.30 -25.25 -5.09
C ALA A 298 -13.74 -24.76 -4.86
N THR A 299 -13.97 -23.47 -5.07
CA THR A 299 -15.35 -22.93 -5.13
C THR A 299 -16.04 -23.38 -6.42
N HIS A 300 -17.36 -23.29 -6.46
CA HIS A 300 -18.18 -23.77 -7.59
C HIS A 300 -17.83 -23.16 -8.96
N ASN A 301 -17.26 -21.94 -8.98
CA ASN A 301 -16.85 -21.24 -10.22
C ASN A 301 -15.34 -21.26 -10.45
N PHE A 302 -14.59 -22.07 -9.69
CA PHE A 302 -13.13 -22.10 -9.83
C PHE A 302 -12.72 -22.83 -11.11
N GLU A 303 -12.14 -22.08 -12.04
CA GLU A 303 -11.46 -22.63 -13.21
C GLU A 303 -9.96 -22.69 -12.93
N ARG A 304 -9.35 -23.87 -13.15
CA ARG A 304 -7.90 -24.00 -12.98
C ARG A 304 -7.21 -23.14 -14.03
N ALA A 305 -6.32 -22.26 -13.57
CA ALA A 305 -5.55 -21.39 -14.44
C ALA A 305 -4.71 -22.16 -15.46
N PHE A 306 -4.30 -23.39 -15.10
CA PHE A 306 -3.52 -24.27 -15.96
C PHE A 306 -4.01 -25.72 -15.84
N PRO A 307 -4.01 -26.50 -16.94
CA PRO A 307 -4.30 -27.92 -16.86
C PRO A 307 -3.26 -28.59 -15.95
N GLY A 308 -3.73 -29.33 -14.95
CA GLY A 308 -2.82 -30.09 -14.09
C GLY A 308 -2.15 -31.18 -14.92
N CYS A 309 -0.82 -31.21 -14.90
CA CYS A 309 -0.08 -32.44 -15.20
C CYS A 309 -0.35 -33.47 -14.11
#